data_AF-A0A7X7JW95-F1
#
_entry.id   AF-A0A7X7JW95-F1
#
_cell.length_a   1.000
_cell.length_b   1.000
_cell.length_c   1.000
_cell.angle_alpha   90.00
_cell.angle_beta   90.00
_cell.angle_gamma   90.00
#
_symmetry.space_group_name_H-M   'P 1'
#
loop_
_entity.id
_entity.type
_entity.pdbx_description
1 polymer ?
#
loop_
_entity_poly.entity_id
_entity_poly.type
_entity_poly.pdbx_seq_one_letter_code
_entity_poly.pdbx_strand_id
1 'polypeptide(L)'
;MVKKKKTFAGRIVSALGNSVVNIVLAVVAVFWLVPTFGLLLTSLRSSGDNASSGWWNVLTAPTQLTLENYRNLLENETIIGSFW
;
A
#
# COMPACT_ATOMS: atom_id res chain seq x y z
N MET A 1 -0.51 46.97 24.65
CA MET A 1 -0.37 45.67 23.95
C MET A 1 -1.74 45.24 23.42
N VAL A 2 -1.98 45.28 22.11
CA VAL A 2 -3.26 44.85 21.51
C VAL A 2 -3.15 43.39 21.10
N LYS A 3 -3.77 42.47 21.84
CA LYS A 3 -3.97 41.07 21.40
C LYS A 3 -4.97 41.09 20.24
N LYS A 4 -4.49 40.95 18.99
CA LYS A 4 -5.38 40.69 17.84
C LYS A 4 -6.21 39.45 18.15
N LYS A 5 -7.52 39.62 18.35
CA LYS A 5 -8.44 38.48 18.53
C LYS A 5 -8.33 37.62 17.27
N LYS A 6 -8.01 36.33 17.44
CA LYS A 6 -8.02 35.37 16.32
C LYS A 6 -9.47 35.26 15.82
N THR A 7 -9.78 35.99 14.76
CA THR A 7 -11.09 36.00 14.11
C THR A 7 -11.45 34.59 13.66
N PHE A 8 -12.74 34.22 13.74
CA PHE A 8 -13.25 32.90 13.34
C PHE A 8 -12.85 32.54 11.89
N ALA A 9 -12.85 33.53 10.99
CA ALA A 9 -12.33 33.41 9.63
C ALA A 9 -10.85 32.97 9.57
N GLY A 10 -10.00 33.46 10.49
CA GLY A 10 -8.60 33.04 10.59
C GLY A 10 -8.43 31.60 11.06
N ARG A 11 -9.37 31.05 11.84
CA ARG A 11 -9.36 29.63 12.23
C ARG A 11 -9.79 28.72 11.08
N ILE A 12 -10.77 29.14 10.27
CA ILE A 12 -11.21 28.41 9.08
C ILE A 12 -10.11 28.42 8.01
N VAL A 13 -9.50 29.57 7.72
CA VAL A 13 -8.38 29.65 6.76
C VAL A 13 -7.17 28.83 7.23
N SER A 14 -6.85 28.85 8.52
CA SER A 14 -5.80 28.01 9.11
C SER A 14 -6.13 26.51 9.05
N ALA A 15 -7.41 26.13 9.21
CA ALA A 15 -7.84 24.74 9.10
C ALA A 15 -7.82 24.25 7.64
N LEU A 16 -8.26 25.07 6.69
CA LEU A 16 -8.23 24.74 5.25
C LEU A 16 -6.81 24.56 4.72
N GLY A 17 -5.85 25.40 5.15
CA GLY A 17 -4.43 25.20 4.83
C GLY A 17 -3.90 23.87 5.38
N ASN A 18 -4.32 23.49 6.58
CA ASN A 18 -3.94 22.20 7.19
C ASN A 18 -4.60 21.00 6.46
N SER A 19 -5.84 21.14 6.01
CA SER A 19 -6.56 20.10 5.27
C SER A 19 -5.93 19.80 3.91
N VAL A 20 -5.51 20.81 3.15
CA VAL A 20 -4.83 20.60 1.86
C VAL A 20 -3.52 19.86 2.05
N VAL A 21 -2.70 20.27 3.03
CA VAL A 21 -1.45 19.59 3.35
C VAL A 21 -1.71 18.13 3.76
N ASN A 22 -2.71 17.88 4.61
CA ASN A 22 -3.05 16.52 5.03
C ASN A 22 -3.53 15.65 3.85
N ILE A 23 -4.31 16.18 2.91
CA ILE A 23 -4.75 15.45 1.71
C ILE A 23 -3.54 15.12 0.82
N VAL A 24 -2.64 16.07 0.59
CA VAL A 24 -1.42 15.84 -0.20
C VAL A 24 -0.56 14.77 0.47
N LEU A 25 -0.34 14.86 1.78
CA LEU A 25 0.40 13.85 2.53
C LEU A 25 -0.27 12.48 2.48
N ALA A 26 -1.60 12.41 2.55
CA ALA A 26 -2.34 11.16 2.41
C ALA A 26 -2.16 10.54 1.01
N VAL A 27 -2.22 11.34 -0.05
CA VAL A 27 -1.98 10.87 -1.43
C VAL A 27 -0.56 10.36 -1.58
N VAL A 28 0.44 11.08 -1.06
CA VAL A 28 1.85 10.65 -1.07
C VAL A 28 2.01 9.36 -0.28
N ALA A 29 1.38 9.23 0.89
CA ALA A 29 1.42 8.03 1.71
C ALA A 29 0.81 6.82 0.97
N VAL A 30 -0.37 6.98 0.36
CA VAL A 30 -1.01 5.92 -0.44
C VAL A 30 -0.13 5.53 -1.62
N PHE A 31 0.40 6.53 -2.35
CA PHE A 31 1.30 6.29 -3.47
C PHE A 31 2.56 5.54 -3.03
N TRP A 32 3.09 5.86 -1.85
CA TRP A 32 4.26 5.17 -1.31
C TRP A 32 3.97 3.73 -0.89
N LEU A 33 2.73 3.41 -0.53
CA LEU A 33 2.32 2.04 -0.21
C LEU A 33 2.06 1.18 -1.46
N VAL A 34 1.87 1.78 -2.64
CA VAL A 34 1.64 1.06 -3.92
C VAL A 34 2.67 -0.05 -4.17
N PRO A 35 4.01 0.17 -4.10
CA PRO A 35 4.98 -0.90 -4.32
C PRO A 35 4.86 -2.03 -3.29
N THR A 36 4.61 -1.71 -2.01
CA THR A 36 4.46 -2.71 -0.95
C THR A 36 3.19 -3.55 -1.14
N PHE A 37 2.07 -2.92 -1.50
CA PHE A 37 0.84 -3.65 -1.86
C PHE A 37 1.03 -4.49 -3.11
N GLY A 38 1.75 -3.98 -4.12
CA GLY A 38 2.06 -4.73 -5.32
C GLY A 38 2.87 -5.99 -5.03
N LEU A 39 3.89 -5.88 -4.16
CA LEU A 39 4.68 -7.03 -3.71
C LEU A 39 3.84 -8.04 -2.93
N LEU A 40 2.98 -7.57 -2.02
CA LEU A 40 2.08 -8.44 -1.25
C LEU A 40 1.10 -9.21 -2.16
N LEU A 41 0.50 -8.54 -3.15
CA LEU A 41 -0.40 -9.22 -4.09
C LEU A 41 0.37 -10.19 -4.99
N THR A 42 1.56 -9.81 -5.44
CA THR A 42 2.44 -10.67 -6.25
C THR A 42 2.84 -11.93 -5.48
N SER A 43 3.11 -11.85 -4.17
CA SER A 43 3.50 -13.03 -3.38
C SER A 43 2.39 -14.08 -3.27
N LEU A 44 1.13 -13.65 -3.32
CA LEU A 44 -0.07 -14.50 -3.28
C LEU A 44 -0.49 -15.04 -4.67
N ARG A 45 -0.01 -14.46 -5.76
CA ARG A 45 -0.33 -14.90 -7.13
C ARG A 45 0.65 -15.95 -7.62
N SER A 46 0.19 -16.89 -8.44
CA SER A 46 1.08 -17.91 -9.01
C SER A 46 2.22 -17.30 -9.84
N SER A 47 3.34 -18.02 -9.97
CA SER A 47 4.46 -17.61 -10.83
C SER A 47 4.04 -17.36 -12.28
N GLY A 48 3.08 -18.14 -12.80
CA GLY A 48 2.54 -17.97 -14.16
C GLY A 48 1.73 -16.68 -14.33
N ASP A 49 0.88 -16.34 -13.35
CA ASP A 49 0.11 -15.09 -13.36
C ASP A 49 1.02 -13.86 -13.25
N ASN A 50 2.08 -13.96 -12.46
CA ASN A 50 3.08 -12.90 -12.30
C ASN A 50 3.94 -12.70 -13.54
N ALA A 51 4.24 -13.78 -14.29
CA ALA A 51 4.99 -13.70 -15.54
C ALA A 51 4.14 -13.17 -16.71
N SER A 52 2.83 -13.39 -16.69
CA SER A 52 1.91 -13.00 -17.76
C SER A 52 1.30 -11.61 -17.60
N SER A 53 1.14 -11.12 -16.36
CA SER A 53 0.44 -9.86 -16.09
C SER A 53 0.85 -9.21 -14.76
N GLY A 54 0.68 -7.89 -14.69
CA GLY A 54 0.97 -7.14 -13.47
C GLY A 54 -0.02 -7.43 -12.33
N TRP A 55 0.41 -7.17 -11.09
CA TRP A 55 -0.35 -7.43 -9.88
C TRP A 55 -1.72 -6.72 -9.83
N TRP A 56 -1.86 -5.58 -10.51
CA TRP A 56 -3.11 -4.83 -10.63
C TRP A 56 -4.24 -5.65 -11.28
N ASN A 57 -3.93 -6.72 -12.01
CA ASN A 57 -4.92 -7.61 -12.61
C ASN A 57 -5.79 -8.34 -11.57
N VAL A 58 -5.35 -8.44 -10.32
CA VAL A 58 -6.15 -8.99 -9.21
C VAL A 58 -7.44 -8.19 -8.97
N LEU A 59 -7.44 -6.90 -9.30
CA LEU A 59 -8.64 -6.06 -9.16
C LEU A 59 -9.79 -6.49 -10.07
N THR A 60 -9.46 -7.09 -11.22
CA THR A 60 -10.43 -7.61 -12.20
C THR A 60 -10.61 -9.13 -12.13
N ALA A 61 -9.59 -9.86 -11.64
CA ALA A 61 -9.59 -11.31 -11.51
C ALA A 61 -9.10 -11.73 -10.10
N PRO A 62 -9.93 -11.55 -9.06
CA PRO A 62 -9.52 -11.84 -7.67
C PRO A 62 -9.25 -13.32 -7.40
N THR A 63 -9.75 -14.21 -8.26
CA THR A 63 -9.51 -15.66 -8.20
C THR A 63 -8.06 -16.06 -8.45
N GLN A 64 -7.19 -15.13 -8.87
CA GLN A 64 -5.75 -15.35 -9.03
C GLN A 64 -4.97 -15.37 -7.70
N LEU A 65 -5.60 -14.95 -6.58
CA LEU A 65 -4.98 -15.00 -5.26
C LEU A 65 -5.02 -16.42 -4.69
N THR A 66 -3.86 -16.92 -4.30
CA THR A 66 -3.66 -18.28 -3.78
C THR A 66 -2.64 -18.28 -2.64
N LEU A 67 -2.49 -19.42 -1.96
CA LEU A 67 -1.40 -19.66 -1.00
C LEU A 67 -0.34 -20.63 -1.56
N GLU A 68 -0.41 -20.90 -2.86
CA GLU A 68 0.35 -21.97 -3.50
C GLU A 68 1.85 -21.71 -3.46
N ASN A 69 2.29 -20.47 -3.71
CA ASN A 69 3.70 -20.10 -3.58
C ASN A 69 4.23 -20.36 -2.17
N TYR A 70 3.47 -20.03 -1.13
CA TYR A 70 3.88 -20.24 0.25
C TYR A 70 3.96 -21.74 0.58
N ARG A 71 3.01 -22.55 0.12
CA ARG A 71 3.07 -24.02 0.26
C ARG A 71 4.33 -24.58 -0.40
N ASN A 72 4.59 -24.19 -1.64
CA ASN A 72 5.77 -24.62 -2.39
C ASN A 72 7.08 -24.22 -1.71
N LEU A 73 7.14 -23.05 -1.05
CA LEU A 73 8.32 -22.64 -0.29
C LEU A 73 8.50 -23.45 1.00
N LEU A 74 7.41 -23.77 1.69
CA LEU A 74 7.43 -24.51 2.97
C LEU A 74 7.67 -26.01 2.78
N GLU A 75 7.25 -26.58 1.64
CA GLU A 75 7.51 -27.98 1.29
C GLU A 75 8.92 -28.17 0.70
N ASN A 76 9.59 -27.10 0.30
CA ASN A 76 10.93 -27.18 -0.26
C ASN A 76 11.98 -27.34 0.85
N GLU A 77 12.45 -28.58 1.04
CA GLU A 77 13.47 -28.92 2.03
C GLU A 77 14.80 -28.17 1.85
N THR A 78 15.16 -27.77 0.63
CA THR A 78 16.37 -26.96 0.39
C THR A 78 16.21 -25.54 0.94
N ILE A 79 15.03 -24.94 0.75
CA ILE A 79 14.74 -23.59 1.25
C ILE A 79 14.62 -23.62 2.77
N ILE A 80 13.82 -24.52 3.32
CA ILE A 80 13.61 -24.61 4.77
C ILE A 80 14.88 -25.07 5.48
N GLY A 81 15.64 -25.97 4.86
CA GLY A 81 16.95 -26.40 5.35
C GLY A 81 18.01 -25.30 5.40
N SER A 82 17.83 -24.17 4.71
CA SER A 82 18.79 -23.05 4.75
C SER A 82 18.73 -22.22 6.05
N PHE A 83 17.72 -22.46 6.89
CA PHE A 83 17.55 -21.73 8.15
C PHE A 83 18.34 -22.32 9.33
N TRP A 84 19.00 -23.48 9.16
CA TRP A 84 19.84 -24.13 10.18
C TRP A 84 21.11 -24.71 9.57
#